data_AF-A0A970QYN3-F1
#
_entry.id   AF-A0A970QYN3-F1
#
_cell.length_a   1.000
_cell.length_b   1.000
_cell.length_c   1.000
_cell.angle_alpha   90.00
_cell.angle_beta   90.00
_cell.angle_gamma   90.00
#
_symmetry.space_group_name_H-M   'P 1'
#
loop_
_entity.id
_entity.type
_entity.pdbx_description
1 polymer ?
#
loop_
_entity_poly.entity_id
_entity_poly.type
_entity_poly.pdbx_seq_one_letter_code
_entity_poly.pdbx_strand_id
1 'polypeptide(L)' 'MRISGIGIWTATYIARRALGWADAFPETDLGIRKALGDKKPKEIRTMSEQWKAWRSYAVMTLWDSLHAEAK' A
#
# COMPACT_ATOMS: atom_id res chain seq x y z
N MET A 1 -18.97 -3.67 12.59
CA MET A 1 -19.89 -3.51 11.44
C MET A 1 -19.10 -3.73 10.16
N ARG A 2 -19.55 -4.60 9.25
CA ARG A 2 -18.85 -4.93 7.99
C ARG A 2 -19.70 -4.42 6.82
N ILE A 3 -19.13 -3.58 5.97
CA ILE A 3 -19.83 -2.99 4.82
C ILE A 3 -19.57 -3.90 3.60
N SER A 4 -20.64 -4.36 2.95
CA SER A 4 -20.51 -5.17 1.73
C SER A 4 -19.78 -4.40 0.64
N GLY A 5 -18.83 -5.04 -0.05
CA GLY A 5 -17.99 -4.40 -1.07
C GLY A 5 -16.78 -3.60 -0.54
N ILE A 6 -16.67 -3.36 0.77
CA ILE A 6 -15.50 -2.70 1.38
C ILE A 6 -14.60 -3.75 2.04
N GLY A 7 -13.57 -4.16 1.31
CA GLY A 7 -12.50 -5.02 1.81
C GLY A 7 -11.40 -4.23 2.53
N ILE A 8 -10.43 -4.95 3.11
CA ILE A 8 -9.30 -4.33 3.82
C ILE A 8 -8.52 -3.37 2.93
N TRP A 9 -8.30 -3.74 1.66
CA TRP A 9 -7.62 -2.89 0.69
C TRP A 9 -8.34 -1.55 0.50
N THR A 10 -9.67 -1.58 0.29
CA THR A 10 -10.48 -0.37 0.10
C THR A 10 -10.47 0.49 1.36
N ALA A 11 -10.63 -0.12 2.54
CA ALA A 11 -10.60 0.60 3.80
C ALA A 11 -9.25 1.29 4.03
N THR A 12 -8.13 0.60 3.79
CA THR A 12 -6.79 1.17 3.91
C THR A 12 -6.54 2.29 2.90
N TYR A 13 -7.04 2.14 1.67
CA TYR A 13 -6.96 3.19 0.64
C TYR A 13 -7.72 4.45 1.06
N ILE A 14 -8.95 4.30 1.58
CA ILE A 14 -9.74 5.42 2.13
C ILE A 14 -9.01 6.07 3.30
N ALA A 15 -8.47 5.28 4.22
CA ALA A 15 -7.80 5.83 5.39
C ALA A 15 -6.56 6.65 5.01
N ARG A 16 -5.81 6.23 3.98
CA ARG A 16 -4.71 7.02 3.40
C ARG A 16 -5.22 8.29 2.70
N ARG A 17 -6.15 8.15 1.75
CA ARG A 17 -6.53 9.23 0.82
C ARG A 17 -7.48 10.26 1.41
N ALA A 18 -8.51 9.80 2.13
CA ALA A 18 -9.58 10.64 2.63
C ALA A 18 -9.35 11.07 4.09
N LEU A 19 -8.71 10.21 4.89
CA LEU A 19 -8.49 10.48 6.32
C LEU A 19 -7.07 10.95 6.65
N GLY A 20 -6.16 11.00 5.66
CA GLY A 20 -4.79 11.48 5.85
C GLY A 20 -3.95 10.60 6.78
N TRP A 21 -4.29 9.32 6.94
CA TRP A 21 -3.58 8.45 7.86
C TRP A 21 -2.19 8.10 7.32
N ALA A 22 -1.15 8.69 7.92
CA ALA A 22 0.23 8.60 7.46
C ALA A 22 0.83 7.18 7.44
N ASP A 23 0.28 6.26 8.23
CA ASP A 23 0.79 4.90 8.38
C ASP A 23 -0.07 3.84 7.67
N ALA A 24 -1.06 4.28 6.87
CA ALA A 24 -1.92 3.37 6.12
C ALA A 24 -1.14 2.74 4.95
N PHE A 25 -1.13 1.41 4.89
CA PHE A 25 -0.34 0.66 3.91
C PHE A 25 -1.12 -0.56 3.38
N PRO A 26 -1.51 -0.60 2.09
CA PRO A 26 -2.29 -1.69 1.53
C PRO A 26 -1.38 -2.81 1.01
N GLU A 27 -0.99 -3.75 1.87
CA GLU A 27 -0.04 -4.83 1.54
C GLU A 27 -0.50 -5.81 0.46
N THR A 28 -1.80 -5.83 0.15
CA THR A 28 -2.37 -6.65 -0.92
C THR A 28 -2.51 -5.90 -2.24
N ASP A 29 -2.09 -4.64 -2.32
CA ASP A 29 -2.18 -3.82 -3.52
C ASP A 29 -1.37 -4.40 -4.68
N LEU A 30 -2.00 -4.51 -5.85
CA LEU A 30 -1.36 -5.12 -7.02
C LEU A 30 -0.18 -4.27 -7.53
N GLY A 31 -0.28 -2.94 -7.47
CA GLY A 31 0.81 -2.03 -7.85
C GLY A 31 2.01 -2.19 -6.93
N ILE A 32 1.78 -2.16 -5.61
CA ILE A 32 2.84 -2.38 -4.61
C ILE A 32 3.49 -3.75 -4.80
N ARG A 33 2.72 -4.81 -5.06
CA ARG A 33 3.28 -6.14 -5.35
C ARG A 33 4.20 -6.12 -6.55
N LYS A 34 3.77 -5.50 -7.66
CA LYS A 34 4.60 -5.36 -8.87
C LYS A 34 5.88 -4.57 -8.60
N ALA A 35 5.78 -3.41 -7.96
CA ALA A 35 6.91 -2.54 -7.63
C ALA A 35 7.96 -3.22 -6.72
N LEU A 36 7.56 -4.29 -6.02
CA LEU A 36 8.42 -5.05 -5.11
C LEU A 36 8.82 -6.43 -5.66
N GLY A 37 8.60 -6.69 -6.95
CA GLY A 37 8.96 -7.95 -7.59
C GLY A 37 8.07 -9.13 -7.17
N ASP A 38 6.75 -8.92 -7.17
CA ASP A 38 5.71 -9.92 -6.93
C ASP A 38 5.77 -10.67 -5.59
N LYS A 39 6.35 -10.04 -4.57
CA LYS A 39 6.38 -10.56 -3.19
C LYS A 39 4.98 -10.89 -2.65
N LYS A 40 4.91 -11.86 -1.74
CA LYS A 40 3.65 -12.21 -1.07
C LYS A 40 3.26 -11.12 -0.06
N PRO A 41 1.96 -10.90 0.21
CA PRO A 41 1.51 -9.86 1.14
C PRO A 41 2.14 -9.94 2.54
N LYS A 42 2.47 -11.15 3.02
CA LYS A 42 3.14 -11.35 4.30
C LYS A 42 4.57 -10.76 4.30
N GLU A 43 5.31 -10.96 3.22
CA GLU A 43 6.68 -10.43 3.08
C GLU A 43 6.65 -8.91 2.94
N ILE A 44 5.71 -8.38 2.15
CA ILE A 44 5.50 -6.95 2.00
C ILE A 44 5.14 -6.32 3.35
N ARG A 45 4.26 -6.96 4.14
CA ARG A 45 3.92 -6.49 5.48
C ARG A 45 5.15 -6.42 6.37
N THR A 46 5.96 -7.47 6.43
CA THR A 46 7.19 -7.47 7.25
C THR A 46 8.17 -6.39 6.80
N MET A 47 8.38 -6.25 5.50
CA MET A 47 9.30 -5.27 4.94
C MET A 47 8.82 -3.83 5.18
N SER A 48 7.51 -3.57 5.12
CA SER A 48 6.97 -2.23 5.30
C SER A 48 7.06 -1.72 6.74
N GLU A 49 7.27 -2.60 7.73
CA GLU A 49 7.46 -2.21 9.13
C GLU A 49 8.63 -1.23 9.33
N GLN A 50 9.67 -1.31 8.49
CA GLN A 50 10.81 -0.38 8.55
C GLN A 50 10.44 1.08 8.18
N TRP A 51 9.29 1.29 7.53
CA TRP A 51 8.81 2.62 7.13
C TRP A 51 7.77 3.20 8.08
N LYS A 52 7.48 2.52 9.20
CA LYS A 52 6.63 3.10 10.25
C LYS A 52 7.25 4.39 10.79
N ALA A 53 6.47 5.41 11.14
CA ALA A 53 5.01 5.54 11.11
C ALA A 53 4.48 6.24 9.83
N TRP A 54 5.24 6.19 8.73
CA TRP A 54 5.03 6.97 7.51
C TRP A 54 4.80 6.10 6.29
N ARG A 55 4.28 4.87 6.48
CA ARG A 55 4.16 3.88 5.39
C ARG A 55 3.35 4.36 4.19
N SER A 56 2.41 5.30 4.35
CA SER A 56 1.67 5.88 3.22
C SER A 56 2.53 6.66 2.23
N TYR A 57 3.70 7.16 2.66
CA TYR A 57 4.66 7.82 1.79
C TYR A 57 5.44 6.79 0.96
N ALA A 58 5.81 5.65 1.55
CA ALA A 58 6.41 4.56 0.80
C ALA A 58 5.47 4.05 -0.32
N VAL A 59 4.14 4.00 -0.05
CA VAL A 59 3.14 3.69 -1.09
C VAL A 59 3.23 4.65 -2.27
N MET A 60 3.44 5.95 -2.04
CA MET A 60 3.56 6.94 -3.12
C MET A 60 4.80 6.67 -3.97
N THR A 61 5.95 6.46 -3.34
CA THR A 61 7.21 6.16 -4.03
C THR A 61 7.12 4.87 -4.85
N LEU A 62 6.45 3.83 -4.31
CA LEU A 62 6.28 2.55 -5.00
C LEU A 62 5.33 2.64 -6.19
N TRP A 63 4.28 3.47 -6.11
CA TRP A 63 3.44 3.70 -7.29
C TRP A 63 4.16 4.55 -8.34
N ASP A 64 4.97 5.52 -7.91
CA ASP A 64 5.75 6.36 -8.82
C ASP A 64 6.81 5.54 -9.58
N SER A 65 7.45 4.56 -8.94
CA SER A 65 8.45 3.70 -9.61
C SER A 65 7.87 2.91 -10.78
N LEU A 66 6.59 2.53 -10.72
CA LEU A 66 5.91 1.83 -11.82
C LEU A 66 5.73 2.72 -13.06
N HIS A 67 5.66 4.04 -12.88
CA HIS A 67 5.61 4.99 -13.99
C HIS A 67 6.98 5.21 -14.62
N ALA A 68 8.06 5.12 -13.82
CA ALA A 68 9.43 5.22 -14.31
C ALA A 68 9.85 4.00 -15.15
N GLU A 69 9.39 2.80 -14.81
CA GLU A 69 9.68 1.56 -15.56
C GLU A 69 8.98 1.49 -16.94
N ALA A 70 7.91 2.27 -17.14
CA ALA A 70 7.13 2.27 -18.38
C ALA A 70 7.72 3.18 -19.49
N LYS A 71 8.85 3.84 -19.21
CA LYS A 71 9.50 4.83 -20.09
C LYS A 71 10.82 4.31 -20.63
#